data_AF-A0A7S0BYF9-F1
#
_entry.id   AF-A0A7S0BYF9-F1
#
_cell.length_a   1.000
_cell.length_b   1.000
_cell.length_c   1.000
_cell.angle_alpha   90.00
_cell.angle_beta   90.00
_cell.angle_gamma   90.00
#
_symmetry.space_group_name_H-M   'P 1'
#
loop_
_entity.id
_entity.type
_entity.pdbx_description
1 polymer ?
#
loop_
_entity_poly.entity_id
_entity_poly.type
_entity_poly.pdbx_seq_one_letter_code
_entity_poly.pdbx_strand_id
1 'polypeptide(L)'
;RNPRTLNIKALRAVLSVIDPKELLRRDTHGRVPLSLAIQHNASIEVLFMLLNANRQATQIADKHHNVPLHIACMKGCNLTVIRALLEEYPATVHRRNFHDLTCIELCETCGKRGSSGGRYGDNYDDVINYLQKMTYGHLEGKNEDDLFTK
;
A
#
# COMPACT_ATOMS: atom_id res chain seq x y z
N ARG A 1 4.70 10.51 -30.73
CA ARG A 1 3.94 9.58 -29.86
C ARG A 1 4.71 9.42 -28.55
N ASN A 2 4.10 9.70 -27.39
CA ASN A 2 4.79 9.60 -26.09
C ASN A 2 4.89 8.11 -25.68
N PRO A 3 6.09 7.56 -25.45
CA PRO A 3 6.26 6.13 -25.13
C PRO A 3 5.57 5.73 -23.82
N ARG A 4 5.40 6.66 -22.87
CA ARG A 4 4.70 6.39 -21.61
C ARG A 4 3.19 6.17 -21.82
N THR A 5 2.54 7.01 -22.63
CA THR A 5 1.10 6.85 -22.93
C THR A 5 0.81 5.65 -23.81
N LEU A 6 1.76 5.23 -24.65
CA LEU A 6 1.65 4.00 -25.43
C LEU A 6 1.68 2.76 -24.52
N ASN A 7 2.54 2.75 -23.50
CA ASN A 7 2.67 1.64 -22.56
C ASN A 7 1.42 1.46 -21.68
N ILE A 8 0.82 2.57 -21.23
CA ILE A 8 -0.44 2.55 -20.45
C ILE A 8 -1.60 1.99 -21.28
N LYS A 9 -1.76 2.41 -22.55
CA LYS A 9 -2.84 1.90 -23.40
C LYS A 9 -2.69 0.41 -23.68
N ALA A 10 -1.46 -0.05 -23.91
CA ALA A 10 -1.16 -1.46 -24.08
C ALA A 10 -1.48 -2.26 -22.81
N LEU A 11 -1.04 -1.79 -21.64
CA LEU A 11 -1.34 -2.43 -20.36
C LEU A 11 -2.84 -2.52 -20.11
N ARG A 12 -3.59 -1.44 -20.36
CA ARG A 12 -5.06 -1.44 -20.21
C ARG A 12 -5.73 -2.45 -21.15
N ALA A 13 -5.26 -2.58 -22.39
CA ALA A 13 -5.77 -3.59 -23.32
C ALA A 13 -5.50 -5.01 -22.79
N VAL A 14 -4.28 -5.29 -22.28
CA VAL A 14 -3.94 -6.57 -21.65
C VAL A 14 -4.82 -6.86 -20.44
N LEU A 15 -5.03 -5.87 -19.55
CA LEU A 15 -5.88 -6.03 -18.38
C LEU A 15 -7.36 -6.26 -18.73
N SER A 16 -7.83 -5.80 -19.89
CA SER A 16 -9.21 -6.03 -20.34
C SER A 16 -9.48 -7.45 -20.83
N VAL A 17 -8.43 -8.21 -21.17
CA VAL A 17 -8.55 -9.59 -21.69
C VAL A 17 -8.04 -10.64 -20.71
N ILE A 18 -7.26 -10.25 -19.70
CA ILE A 18 -6.73 -11.18 -18.70
C ILE A 18 -7.81 -11.51 -17.67
N ASP A 19 -7.86 -12.77 -17.23
CA ASP A 19 -8.68 -13.16 -16.09
C ASP A 19 -8.13 -12.48 -14.81
N PRO A 20 -8.96 -11.73 -14.05
CA PRO A 20 -8.53 -11.07 -12.82
C PRO A 20 -7.81 -11.99 -11.83
N LYS A 21 -8.10 -13.29 -11.82
CA LYS A 21 -7.41 -14.25 -10.91
C LYS A 21 -5.92 -14.39 -11.23
N GLU A 22 -5.52 -14.17 -12.49
CA GLU A 22 -4.10 -14.21 -12.88
C GLU A 22 -3.32 -13.05 -12.24
N LEU A 23 -3.99 -11.95 -11.89
CA LEU A 23 -3.39 -10.84 -11.12
C LEU A 23 -3.12 -11.20 -9.65
N LEU A 24 -3.56 -12.38 -9.19
CA LEU A 24 -3.24 -12.93 -7.87
C LEU A 24 -2.15 -14.00 -7.94
N ARG A 25 -1.67 -14.33 -9.16
CA ARG A 25 -0.59 -15.28 -9.34
C ARG A 25 0.68 -14.75 -8.70
N ARG A 26 1.31 -15.61 -7.90
CA ARG A 26 2.50 -15.27 -7.13
C ARG A 26 3.77 -15.63 -7.89
N ASP A 27 4.77 -14.77 -7.79
CA ASP A 27 6.13 -15.09 -8.24
C ASP A 27 6.87 -16.01 -7.25
N THR A 28 8.15 -16.26 -7.50
CA THR A 28 9.02 -17.08 -6.63
C THR A 28 9.19 -16.52 -5.22
N HIS A 29 8.84 -15.26 -4.97
CA HIS A 29 8.90 -14.59 -3.68
C HIS A 29 7.51 -14.44 -3.03
N GLY A 30 6.47 -15.01 -3.63
CA GLY A 30 5.09 -14.88 -3.12
C GLY A 30 4.41 -13.57 -3.52
N ARG A 31 5.04 -12.74 -4.35
CA ARG A 31 4.56 -11.40 -4.73
C ARG A 31 3.60 -11.47 -5.90
N VAL A 32 2.58 -10.64 -5.87
CA VAL A 32 1.62 -10.44 -6.96
C VAL A 32 1.98 -9.23 -7.83
N PRO A 33 1.48 -9.11 -9.07
CA PRO A 33 1.72 -7.97 -9.95
C PRO A 33 1.60 -6.58 -9.28
N LEU A 34 0.59 -6.37 -8.43
CA LEU A 34 0.43 -5.12 -7.69
C LEU A 34 1.64 -4.82 -6.78
N SER A 35 2.07 -5.80 -5.99
CA SER A 35 3.23 -5.65 -5.10
C SER A 35 4.54 -5.43 -5.86
N LEU A 36 4.71 -6.07 -7.01
CA LEU A 36 5.86 -5.84 -7.89
C LEU A 36 5.87 -4.41 -8.45
N ALA A 37 4.70 -3.92 -8.90
CA ALA A 37 4.56 -2.57 -9.41
C ALA A 37 4.90 -1.52 -8.33
N ILE A 38 4.46 -1.73 -7.08
CA ILE A 38 4.83 -0.89 -5.93
C ILE A 38 6.34 -0.97 -5.67
N GLN A 39 6.89 -2.19 -5.60
CA GLN A 39 8.31 -2.41 -5.31
C GLN A 39 9.25 -1.72 -6.32
N HIS A 40 8.84 -1.68 -7.59
CA HIS A 40 9.58 -1.05 -8.68
C HIS A 40 9.15 0.40 -8.96
N ASN A 41 8.37 1.01 -8.06
CA ASN A 41 7.96 2.41 -8.13
C ASN A 41 7.26 2.76 -9.46
N ALA A 42 6.36 1.88 -9.91
CA ALA A 42 5.54 2.10 -11.10
C ALA A 42 4.70 3.37 -10.96
N SER A 43 4.25 3.93 -12.09
CA SER A 43 3.42 5.13 -12.06
C SER A 43 2.11 4.89 -11.32
N ILE A 44 1.61 5.93 -10.67
CA ILE A 44 0.32 5.93 -9.96
C ILE A 44 -0.81 5.37 -10.85
N GLU A 45 -0.82 5.73 -12.13
CA GLU A 45 -1.79 5.23 -13.10
C GLU A 45 -1.71 3.70 -13.29
N VAL A 46 -0.51 3.12 -13.34
CA VAL A 46 -0.34 1.66 -13.42
C VAL A 46 -0.83 0.98 -12.15
N LEU A 47 -0.52 1.55 -10.98
CA LEU A 47 -0.96 1.02 -9.69
C LEU A 47 -2.48 1.01 -9.60
N PHE A 48 -3.14 2.11 -9.97
CA PHE A 48 -4.60 2.18 -9.98
C PHE A 48 -5.24 1.24 -11.00
N MET A 49 -4.65 1.07 -12.20
CA MET A 49 -5.15 0.10 -13.16
C MET A 49 -5.11 -1.33 -12.60
N LEU A 50 -4.00 -1.71 -11.95
CA LEU A 50 -3.87 -3.04 -11.33
C LEU A 50 -4.82 -3.22 -10.14
N LEU A 51 -4.96 -2.20 -9.31
CA LEU A 51 -5.87 -2.20 -8.16
C LEU A 51 -7.33 -2.34 -8.59
N ASN A 52 -7.74 -1.58 -9.60
CA ASN A 52 -9.09 -1.63 -10.16
C ASN A 52 -9.37 -2.97 -10.88
N ALA A 53 -8.35 -3.59 -11.46
CA ALA A 53 -8.49 -4.88 -12.12
C ALA A 53 -8.66 -6.02 -11.11
N ASN A 54 -7.97 -6.01 -9.97
CA ASN A 54 -8.24 -6.94 -8.87
C ASN A 54 -7.84 -6.40 -7.49
N ARG A 55 -8.84 -5.99 -6.70
CA ARG A 55 -8.69 -5.46 -5.35
C ARG A 55 -8.17 -6.48 -4.34
N GLN A 56 -8.44 -7.77 -4.53
CA GLN A 56 -7.95 -8.81 -3.61
C GLN A 56 -6.42 -8.86 -3.55
N ALA A 57 -5.73 -8.33 -4.57
CA ALA A 57 -4.29 -8.21 -4.58
C ALA A 57 -3.73 -7.42 -3.38
N THR A 58 -4.49 -6.51 -2.76
CA THR A 58 -4.09 -5.74 -1.57
C THR A 58 -3.90 -6.61 -0.33
N GLN A 59 -4.49 -7.80 -0.29
CA GLN A 59 -4.47 -8.70 0.86
C GLN A 59 -3.39 -9.78 0.77
N ILE A 60 -2.80 -9.96 -0.43
CA ILE A 60 -1.84 -11.02 -0.71
C ILE A 60 -0.48 -10.63 -0.16
N ALA A 61 0.00 -11.42 0.80
CA ALA A 61 1.30 -11.22 1.39
C ALA A 61 2.38 -12.02 0.65
N ASP A 62 3.58 -11.44 0.57
CA ASP A 62 4.79 -12.13 0.12
C ASP A 62 5.30 -13.14 1.17
N LYS A 63 6.44 -13.78 0.88
CA LYS A 63 7.09 -14.75 1.80
C LYS A 63 7.53 -14.16 3.15
N HIS A 64 7.67 -12.84 3.24
CA HIS A 64 7.98 -12.12 4.49
C HIS A 64 6.72 -11.60 5.17
N HIS A 65 5.55 -12.08 4.75
CA HIS A 65 4.24 -11.62 5.21
C HIS A 65 4.02 -10.11 4.95
N ASN A 66 4.75 -9.52 4.00
CA ASN A 66 4.50 -8.16 3.57
C ASN A 66 3.35 -8.14 2.58
N VAL A 67 2.26 -7.48 2.94
CA VAL A 67 1.21 -7.09 1.99
C VAL A 67 1.66 -5.86 1.19
N PRO A 68 0.97 -5.50 0.09
CA PRO A 68 1.22 -4.28 -0.65
C PRO A 68 1.41 -3.02 0.19
N LEU A 69 0.65 -2.84 1.29
CA LEU A 69 0.81 -1.67 2.16
C LEU A 69 2.18 -1.65 2.86
N HIS A 70 2.66 -2.78 3.40
CA HIS A 70 4.00 -2.88 3.98
C HIS A 70 5.09 -2.49 2.97
N ILE A 71 4.96 -2.95 1.73
CA ILE A 71 5.91 -2.66 0.66
C ILE A 71 5.85 -1.18 0.29
N ALA A 72 4.65 -0.60 0.19
CA ALA A 72 4.47 0.82 -0.13
C ALA A 72 5.07 1.73 0.96
N CYS A 73 4.88 1.39 2.23
CA CYS A 73 5.52 2.06 3.36
C CYS A 73 7.04 1.94 3.30
N MET A 74 7.59 0.74 3.11
CA MET A 74 9.04 0.53 3.01
C MET A 74 9.69 1.25 1.82
N LYS A 75 8.94 1.45 0.71
CA LYS A 75 9.41 2.16 -0.49
C LYS A 75 9.18 3.67 -0.43
N GLY A 76 8.54 4.19 0.61
CA GLY A 76 8.20 5.60 0.71
C GLY A 76 7.28 6.04 -0.43
N CYS A 77 6.29 5.22 -0.78
CA CYS A 77 5.30 5.57 -1.80
C CYS A 77 4.50 6.81 -1.40
N ASN A 78 4.01 7.56 -2.39
CA ASN A 78 3.18 8.75 -2.16
C ASN A 78 1.92 8.40 -1.36
N LEU A 79 1.49 9.33 -0.51
CA LEU A 79 0.28 9.21 0.31
C LEU A 79 -0.96 8.78 -0.49
N THR A 80 -1.09 9.19 -1.75
CA THR A 80 -2.19 8.77 -2.65
C THR A 80 -2.25 7.25 -2.83
N VAL A 81 -1.10 6.59 -2.97
CA VAL A 81 -1.02 5.13 -3.10
C VAL A 81 -1.35 4.47 -1.76
N ILE A 82 -0.84 5.01 -0.66
CA ILE A 82 -1.13 4.53 0.70
C ILE A 82 -2.63 4.57 0.97
N ARG A 83 -3.29 5.69 0.65
CA ARG A 83 -4.74 5.87 0.79
C ARG A 83 -5.51 4.84 -0.01
N ALA A 84 -5.19 4.69 -1.30
CA ALA A 84 -5.86 3.74 -2.17
C ALA A 84 -5.77 2.29 -1.68
N LEU A 85 -4.59 1.88 -1.18
CA LEU A 85 -4.40 0.54 -0.62
C LEU A 85 -5.19 0.33 0.67
N LEU A 86 -5.27 1.36 1.51
CA LEU A 86 -5.96 1.29 2.80
C LEU A 86 -7.48 1.37 2.65
N GLU A 87 -7.99 2.14 1.70
CA GLU A 87 -9.43 2.18 1.36
C GLU A 87 -9.95 0.80 0.93
N GLU A 88 -9.13 0.04 0.20
CA GLU A 88 -9.48 -1.30 -0.26
C GLU A 88 -9.32 -2.39 0.83
N TYR A 89 -8.41 -2.20 1.79
CA TYR A 89 -8.24 -3.14 2.90
C TYR A 89 -7.84 -2.47 4.22
N PRO A 90 -8.80 -1.82 4.94
CA PRO A 90 -8.51 -0.99 6.10
C PRO A 90 -7.87 -1.74 7.28
N ALA A 91 -8.28 -2.99 7.49
CA ALA A 91 -7.77 -3.83 8.58
C ALA A 91 -6.25 -4.10 8.48
N THR A 92 -5.64 -3.85 7.32
CA THR A 92 -4.21 -4.08 7.14
C THR A 92 -3.31 -3.12 7.91
N VAL A 93 -3.83 -2.01 8.44
CA VAL A 93 -3.06 -1.08 9.27
C VAL A 93 -2.50 -1.75 10.54
N HIS A 94 -3.20 -2.75 11.06
CA HIS A 94 -2.80 -3.51 12.25
C HIS A 94 -2.10 -4.83 11.90
N ARG A 95 -1.98 -5.18 10.62
CA ARG A 95 -1.38 -6.44 10.20
C ARG A 95 0.13 -6.36 10.45
N ARG A 96 0.69 -7.41 11.05
CA ARG A 96 2.13 -7.53 11.27
C ARG A 96 2.77 -8.43 10.21
N ASN A 97 3.97 -8.07 9.76
CA ASN A 97 4.76 -8.88 8.84
C ASN A 97 5.60 -9.95 9.60
N PHE A 98 6.53 -10.63 8.91
CA PHE A 98 7.37 -11.67 9.50
C PHE A 98 8.32 -11.16 10.60
N HIS A 99 8.64 -9.86 10.59
CA HIS A 99 9.44 -9.20 11.62
C HIS A 99 8.60 -8.66 12.78
N ASP A 100 7.33 -9.05 12.83
CA ASP A 100 6.35 -8.52 13.78
C ASP A 100 6.14 -7.01 13.67
N LEU A 101 6.38 -6.42 12.49
CA LEU A 101 6.22 -4.98 12.24
C LEU A 101 4.94 -4.69 11.46
N THR A 102 4.23 -3.65 11.90
CA THR A 102 3.13 -3.00 11.19
C THR A 102 3.64 -2.04 10.10
N CYS A 103 2.73 -1.56 9.25
CA CYS A 103 3.09 -0.61 8.19
C CYS A 103 3.60 0.73 8.72
N ILE A 104 3.09 1.20 9.86
CA ILE A 104 3.56 2.43 10.51
C ILE A 104 4.97 2.27 11.10
N GLU A 105 5.24 1.17 11.80
CA GLU A 105 6.57 0.88 12.34
C GLU A 105 7.62 0.74 11.22
N LEU A 106 7.23 0.20 10.05
CA LEU A 106 8.08 0.20 8.86
C LEU A 106 8.40 1.61 8.35
N CYS A 107 7.42 2.52 8.31
CA CYS A 107 7.67 3.92 7.95
C CYS A 107 8.66 4.59 8.90
N GLU A 108 8.49 4.40 10.21
CA GLU A 108 9.36 4.99 11.24
C GLU A 108 10.80 4.46 11.18
N THR A 109 10.95 3.14 10.95
CA THR A 109 12.28 2.51 10.84
C THR A 109 12.99 2.88 9.54
N CYS A 110 12.26 3.10 8.45
CA CYS A 110 12.80 3.57 7.18
C CYS A 110 13.14 5.06 7.21
N GLY A 111 12.30 5.91 7.82
CA GLY A 111 12.52 7.35 7.94
C GLY A 111 13.79 7.71 8.73
N LYS A 112 14.06 6.98 9.82
CA LYS A 112 15.26 7.20 10.68
C LYS A 112 16.59 6.83 10.01
N ARG A 113 16.58 6.01 8.95
CA ARG A 113 17.80 5.65 8.19
C ARG A 113 18.21 6.72 7.17
N GLY A 114 17.35 7.72 6.92
CA GLY A 114 17.55 8.76 5.91
C GLY A 114 18.43 9.95 6.33
N SER A 115 19.01 9.97 7.54
CA SER A 115 19.83 11.10 8.05
C SER A 115 21.15 11.32 7.31
N SER A 116 21.43 10.56 6.25
CA SER A 116 22.48 10.85 5.26
C SER A 116 21.86 11.31 3.94
N GLY A 117 21.19 12.47 3.98
CA GLY A 117 20.81 13.29 2.82
C GLY A 117 20.31 12.55 1.56
N GLY A 118 18.99 12.32 1.45
CA GLY A 118 18.46 11.85 0.16
C GLY A 118 16.96 11.56 0.07
N ARG A 119 16.22 12.51 -0.51
CA ARG A 119 15.00 12.36 -1.35
C ARG A 119 13.71 11.74 -0.79
N TYR A 120 13.69 11.14 0.41
CA TYR A 120 12.45 10.50 0.92
C TYR A 120 11.96 11.02 2.28
N GLY A 121 12.73 11.88 2.97
CA GLY A 121 12.41 12.33 4.34
C GLY A 121 11.02 12.95 4.48
N ASP A 122 10.66 13.85 3.57
CA ASP A 122 9.42 14.65 3.70
C ASP A 122 8.14 13.84 3.47
N ASN A 123 8.20 12.72 2.73
CA ASN A 123 7.00 11.92 2.42
C ASN A 123 6.61 10.95 3.55
N TYR A 124 7.52 10.66 4.49
CA TYR A 124 7.21 9.74 5.60
C TYR A 124 6.36 10.37 6.68
N ASP A 125 6.55 11.65 7.00
CA ASP A 125 5.80 12.32 8.07
C ASP A 125 4.30 12.39 7.76
N ASP A 126 3.93 12.78 6.54
CA ASP A 126 2.53 12.80 6.08
C ASP A 126 1.89 11.40 6.11
N VAL A 127 2.64 10.39 5.67
CA VAL A 127 2.18 8.99 5.66
C VAL A 127 2.03 8.46 7.09
N ILE A 128 2.98 8.72 7.97
CA ILE A 128 2.92 8.32 9.39
C ILE A 128 1.73 8.99 10.05
N ASN A 129 1.57 10.31 9.93
CA ASN A 129 0.43 11.05 10.49
C ASN A 129 -0.91 10.49 9.99
N TYR A 130 -1.01 10.18 8.69
CA TYR A 130 -2.21 9.57 8.14
C TYR A 130 -2.47 8.17 8.70
N LEU A 131 -1.46 7.29 8.74
CA LEU A 131 -1.59 5.94 9.27
C LEU A 131 -1.91 5.94 10.78
N GLN A 132 -1.33 6.86 11.55
CA GLN A 132 -1.67 7.08 12.96
C GLN A 132 -3.15 7.45 13.09
N LYS A 133 -3.63 8.42 12.30
CA LYS A 133 -5.04 8.81 12.30
C LYS A 133 -5.97 7.63 11.95
N MET A 134 -5.57 6.77 11.01
CA MET A 134 -6.38 5.60 10.66
C MET A 134 -6.34 4.48 11.72
N THR A 135 -5.26 4.43 12.52
CA THR A 135 -5.10 3.49 13.64
C THR A 135 -5.89 3.93 14.87
N TYR A 136 -5.86 5.23 15.20
CA TYR A 136 -6.40 5.78 16.45
C TYR A 136 -7.71 6.57 16.28
N GLY A 137 -7.98 7.14 15.10
CA GLY A 137 -9.16 7.96 14.83
C GLY A 137 -10.48 7.20 14.78
N HIS A 138 -10.47 5.87 14.82
CA HIS A 138 -11.70 5.08 15.04
C HIS A 138 -12.13 5.05 16.52
N LEU A 139 -11.28 5.51 17.44
CA LEU A 139 -11.60 5.60 18.87
C LEU A 139 -12.27 6.93 19.25
N GLU A 140 -12.05 8.01 18.49
CA GLU A 140 -12.64 9.34 18.77
C GLU A 140 -14.10 9.48 18.33
N GLY A 141 -14.70 8.43 17.73
CA GLY A 141 -16.11 8.41 17.30
C GLY A 141 -17.07 7.68 18.24
N LYS A 142 -16.59 7.15 19.37
CA LYS A 142 -17.46 6.67 20.44
C LYS A 142 -17.49 7.74 21.51
N ASN A 143 -18.59 8.52 21.53
CA ASN A 143 -18.91 9.42 22.61
C ASN A 143 -18.64 8.72 23.94
N GLU A 144 -17.72 9.27 24.75
CA GLU A 144 -17.51 8.88 26.13
C GLU A 144 -18.79 9.10 26.99
N ASP A 145 -19.79 9.78 26.43
CA ASP A 145 -21.10 10.03 27.05
C ASP A 145 -22.10 8.86 26.97
N ASP A 146 -21.88 7.85 26.12
CA ASP A 146 -22.78 6.67 26.02
C ASP A 146 -22.37 5.50 26.94
N LEU A 147 -21.26 5.63 27.69
CA LEU A 147 -20.79 4.62 28.65
C LEU A 147 -21.30 4.85 30.09
N PHE A 148 -22.11 5.89 30.32
CA PHE A 148 -22.69 6.21 31.63
C PHE A 148 -24.21 6.44 31.66
N THR A 149 -24.98 5.91 30.69
CA THR A 149 -26.45 5.89 30.80
C THR A 149 -27.09 4.58 30.33
N LYS A 150 -26.92 3.50 31.09
CA LYS A 150 -27.99 2.61 31.63
C LYS A 150 -27.42 1.34 32.26
#